data_AF-A0A8X6HHK8-F1
#
_entry.id   AF-A0A8X6HHK8-F1
#
_cell.length_a   1.000
_cell.length_b   1.000
_cell.length_c   1.000
_cell.angle_alpha   90.00
_cell.angle_beta   90.00
_cell.angle_gamma   90.00
#
_symmetry.space_group_name_H-M   'P 1'
#
loop_
_entity.id
_entity.type
_entity.pdbx_description
1 polymer ?
#
loop_
_entity_poly.entity_id
_entity_poly.type
_entity_poly.pdbx_seq_one_letter_code
_entity_poly.pdbx_strand_id
1 'polypeptide(L)'
;MFKFDIVFSPFWEEVTVYYQRGLPVITVPLPSRRERCRFTLRPVTSTVHDFLLDLQKEDKGIDRVSIQSTDGTRIASSTCIASLMNEDFHLIINDFVYLVKPPILEEVPSDQAECLSSVRARVAQLYEALHVDQHQLDTETRLLGQLEHLKEELAPLEKKKEELLTKAQRRSTALSWLGLALMGAQFGVLARLTWWEYSWDIMEPVTYFITYGTTIAMYAYFVLTRQEYILPDVNDRQTLFGFHKTARKSGLDVERYNVLKDNIAQVEEDLRRLRDPLQLHLPIKESRR
;
A
#
# COMPACT_ATOMS: atom_id res chain seq x y z
N MET A 1 -12.33 -29.05 77.35
CA MET A 1 -12.10 -29.71 76.06
C MET A 1 -12.68 -28.79 74.99
N PHE A 2 -11.87 -27.82 74.53
CA PHE A 2 -12.25 -26.87 73.48
C PHE A 2 -11.91 -27.50 72.13
N LYS A 3 -12.92 -27.78 71.30
CA LYS A 3 -12.72 -28.08 69.88
C LYS A 3 -13.01 -26.79 69.11
N PHE A 4 -11.95 -26.21 68.56
CA PHE A 4 -12.02 -25.16 67.56
C PHE A 4 -12.49 -25.80 66.24
N ASP A 5 -13.63 -25.33 65.72
CA ASP A 5 -13.99 -25.51 64.32
C ASP A 5 -13.11 -24.58 63.49
N ILE A 6 -12.06 -25.14 62.89
CA ILE A 6 -11.23 -24.43 61.92
C ILE A 6 -11.94 -24.52 60.57
N VAL A 7 -12.64 -23.44 60.22
CA VAL A 7 -13.07 -23.14 58.86
C VAL A 7 -11.82 -22.96 58.00
N PHE A 8 -11.50 -23.94 57.15
CA PHE A 8 -10.48 -23.78 56.11
C PHE A 8 -11.16 -23.20 54.86
N SER A 9 -11.04 -21.89 54.63
CA SER A 9 -11.25 -21.32 53.29
C SER A 9 -9.94 -21.45 52.49
N PRO A 10 -9.97 -21.99 51.25
CA PRO A 10 -8.79 -21.97 50.41
C PRO A 10 -8.72 -20.64 49.67
N PHE A 11 -7.76 -19.80 50.05
CA PHE A 11 -7.41 -18.50 49.45
C PHE A 11 -6.86 -18.57 47.99
N TRP A 12 -7.14 -19.65 47.24
CA TRP A 12 -6.47 -20.00 45.97
C TRP A 12 -7.37 -19.98 44.72
N GLU A 13 -8.63 -19.56 44.83
CA GLU A 13 -9.64 -19.77 43.77
C GLU A 13 -10.20 -18.47 43.14
N GLU A 14 -9.57 -17.31 43.36
CA GLU A 14 -10.11 -16.04 42.84
C GLU A 14 -9.52 -15.62 41.48
N VAL A 15 -10.42 -15.42 40.51
CA VAL A 15 -10.16 -14.71 39.26
C VAL A 15 -10.14 -13.22 39.55
N THR A 16 -9.11 -12.52 39.08
CA THR A 16 -8.96 -11.07 39.31
C THR A 16 -8.84 -10.30 38.01
N VAL A 17 -9.45 -9.13 37.95
CA VAL A 17 -9.41 -8.23 36.80
C VAL A 17 -8.89 -6.87 37.23
N TYR A 18 -7.93 -6.33 36.49
CA TYR A 18 -7.43 -4.98 36.70
C TYR A 18 -7.05 -4.33 35.37
N TYR A 19 -7.00 -3.00 35.34
CA TYR A 19 -6.51 -2.27 34.18
C TYR A 19 -5.02 -2.00 34.31
N GLN A 20 -4.26 -2.44 33.32
CA GLN A 20 -2.84 -2.11 33.20
C GLN A 20 -2.65 -1.31 31.91
N ARG A 21 -2.26 -0.03 32.04
CA ARG A 21 -2.10 0.91 30.92
C ARG A 21 -3.35 1.04 30.04
N GLY A 22 -4.54 1.03 30.66
CA GLY A 22 -5.83 1.15 29.96
C GLY A 22 -6.32 -0.12 29.27
N LEU A 23 -5.60 -1.24 29.38
CA LEU A 23 -6.04 -2.55 28.89
C LEU A 23 -6.52 -3.42 30.05
N PRO A 24 -7.67 -4.12 29.92
CA PRO A 24 -8.13 -5.06 30.91
C PRO A 24 -7.25 -6.30 30.92
N VAL A 25 -6.82 -6.67 32.11
CA VAL A 25 -5.96 -7.82 32.36
C VAL A 25 -6.71 -8.77 33.30
N ILE A 26 -7.02 -9.96 32.81
CA ILE A 26 -7.70 -11.01 33.57
C ILE A 26 -6.67 -12.04 34.02
N THR A 27 -6.62 -12.31 35.32
CA THR A 27 -5.79 -13.37 35.89
C THR A 27 -6.67 -14.54 36.28
N VAL A 28 -6.50 -15.67 35.58
CA VAL A 28 -7.33 -16.88 35.70
C VAL A 28 -6.48 -18.05 36.22
N PRO A 29 -6.94 -18.81 37.23
CA PRO A 29 -6.29 -20.05 37.64
C PRO A 29 -6.59 -21.15 36.62
N LEU A 30 -5.54 -21.77 36.05
CA LEU A 30 -5.69 -22.84 35.06
C LEU A 30 -5.74 -24.23 35.74
N PRO A 31 -6.69 -25.10 35.35
CA PRO A 31 -7.00 -26.34 36.07
C PRO A 31 -5.90 -27.40 36.00
N SER A 32 -5.18 -27.54 34.89
CA SER A 32 -4.23 -28.65 34.70
C SER A 32 -2.95 -28.47 35.50
N ARG A 33 -2.40 -27.25 35.49
CA ARG A 33 -1.10 -26.92 36.09
C ARG A 33 -1.21 -26.23 37.45
N ARG A 34 -2.42 -25.85 37.86
CA ARG A 34 -2.69 -25.10 39.10
C ARG A 34 -1.84 -23.84 39.22
N GLU A 35 -1.62 -23.17 38.09
CA GLU A 35 -0.91 -21.89 37.99
C GLU A 35 -1.87 -20.77 37.58
N ARG A 36 -1.55 -19.52 37.96
CA ARG A 36 -2.34 -18.35 37.57
C ARG A 36 -1.78 -17.78 36.27
N CYS A 37 -2.57 -17.81 35.21
CA CYS A 37 -2.20 -17.22 33.93
C CYS A 37 -2.89 -15.87 33.75
N ARG A 38 -2.21 -14.97 33.05
CA ARG A 38 -2.63 -13.58 32.87
C ARG A 38 -2.90 -13.32 31.40
N PHE A 39 -4.11 -12.90 31.09
CA PHE A 39 -4.58 -12.58 29.75
C PHE A 39 -4.78 -11.07 29.62
N THR A 40 -4.11 -10.46 28.64
CA THR A 40 -4.29 -9.03 28.32
C THR A 40 -5.23 -8.93 27.13
N LEU A 41 -6.38 -8.28 27.33
CA LEU A 41 -7.43 -8.22 26.31
C LEU A 41 -7.51 -6.84 25.67
N ARG A 42 -7.91 -6.77 24.40
CA ARG A 42 -8.12 -5.52 23.67
C ARG A 42 -9.62 -5.20 23.63
N PRO A 43 -10.12 -4.17 24.34
CA PRO A 43 -11.56 -3.95 24.50
C PRO A 43 -12.36 -3.81 23.20
N VAL A 44 -11.76 -3.20 22.18
CA VAL A 44 -12.43 -2.87 20.90
C VAL A 44 -12.24 -3.95 19.84
N THR A 45 -11.06 -4.57 19.77
CA THR A 45 -10.73 -5.50 18.69
C THR A 45 -10.92 -6.97 19.07
N SER A 46 -10.86 -7.30 20.36
CA SER A 46 -11.01 -8.68 20.84
C SER A 46 -12.46 -8.96 21.24
N THR A 47 -12.90 -10.18 20.97
CA THR A 47 -14.20 -10.70 21.35
C THR A 47 -14.07 -11.70 22.50
N VAL A 48 -15.22 -12.05 23.09
CA VAL A 48 -15.32 -13.15 24.06
C VAL A 48 -14.78 -14.45 23.45
N HIS A 49 -15.04 -14.71 22.17
CA HIS A 49 -14.53 -15.89 21.47
C HIS A 49 -13.01 -15.98 21.52
N ASP A 50 -12.32 -14.88 21.20
CA ASP A 50 -10.86 -14.83 21.16
C ASP A 50 -10.28 -15.12 22.54
N PHE A 51 -10.87 -14.54 23.59
CA PHE A 51 -10.46 -14.80 24.97
C PHE A 51 -10.67 -16.27 25.38
N LEU A 52 -11.83 -16.85 25.05
CA LEU A 52 -12.11 -18.26 25.34
C LEU A 52 -11.18 -19.21 24.58
N LEU A 53 -10.86 -18.87 23.33
CA LEU A 53 -9.88 -19.62 22.53
C LEU A 53 -8.48 -19.53 23.14
N ASP A 54 -8.07 -18.36 23.61
CA ASP A 54 -6.77 -18.18 24.23
C ASP A 54 -6.65 -18.97 25.54
N LEU A 55 -7.72 -19.05 26.33
CA LEU A 55 -7.80 -19.94 27.50
C LEU A 55 -7.62 -21.42 27.13
N GLN A 56 -8.35 -21.90 26.11
CA GLN A 56 -8.26 -23.29 25.66
C GLN A 56 -6.92 -23.63 25.02
N LYS A 57 -6.27 -22.67 24.35
CA LYS A 57 -4.94 -22.85 23.77
C LYS A 57 -3.86 -22.96 24.85
N GLU A 58 -3.98 -22.14 25.91
CA GLU A 58 -3.00 -22.10 27.00
C GLU A 58 -3.09 -23.35 27.88
N ASP A 59 -4.30 -23.83 28.18
CA ASP A 59 -4.52 -25.08 28.93
C ASP A 59 -5.41 -26.07 28.18
N LYS A 60 -4.78 -27.13 27.67
CA LYS A 60 -5.46 -28.23 26.97
C LYS A 60 -6.34 -29.11 27.87
N GLY A 61 -6.31 -28.94 29.19
CA GLY A 61 -7.24 -29.61 30.10
C GLY A 61 -8.55 -28.84 30.31
N ILE A 62 -8.75 -27.73 29.61
CA ILE A 62 -10.02 -27.02 29.56
C ILE A 62 -10.87 -27.61 28.43
N ASP A 63 -11.75 -28.55 28.76
CA ASP A 63 -12.69 -29.16 27.82
C ASP A 63 -13.90 -28.26 27.55
N ARG A 64 -14.37 -27.55 28.59
CA ARG A 64 -15.53 -26.67 28.51
C ARG A 64 -15.21 -25.31 29.12
N VAL A 65 -15.38 -24.25 28.33
CA VAL A 65 -15.31 -22.88 28.82
C VAL A 65 -16.48 -22.07 28.31
N SER A 66 -17.11 -21.30 29.19
CA SER A 66 -18.18 -20.37 28.81
C SER A 66 -18.26 -19.20 29.78
N ILE A 67 -18.83 -18.10 29.29
CA ILE A 67 -19.10 -16.92 30.10
C ILE A 67 -20.61 -16.73 30.19
N GLN A 68 -21.10 -16.48 31.40
CA GLN A 68 -22.52 -16.21 31.68
C GLN A 68 -22.64 -14.91 32.48
N SER A 69 -23.75 -14.20 32.33
CA SER A 69 -24.10 -13.08 33.18
C SER A 69 -24.46 -13.55 34.60
N THR A 70 -24.56 -12.63 35.55
CA THR A 70 -25.05 -12.90 36.91
C THR A 70 -26.45 -13.51 36.94
N ASP A 71 -27.24 -13.24 35.90
CA ASP A 71 -28.61 -13.74 35.77
C ASP A 71 -28.70 -15.17 35.20
N GLY A 72 -27.56 -15.79 34.90
CA GLY A 72 -27.47 -17.15 34.33
C GLY A 72 -27.67 -17.22 32.82
N THR A 73 -27.77 -16.08 32.14
CA THR A 73 -27.83 -16.02 30.67
C THR A 73 -26.43 -16.16 30.07
N ARG A 74 -26.29 -16.94 28.98
CA ARG A 74 -24.99 -17.13 28.32
C ARG A 74 -24.67 -15.93 27.42
N ILE A 75 -23.45 -15.41 27.56
CA ILE A 75 -22.96 -14.30 26.73
C ILE A 75 -22.47 -14.86 25.39
N ALA A 76 -22.84 -14.18 24.29
CA ALA A 76 -22.49 -14.62 22.94
C ALA A 76 -20.98 -14.49 22.67
N SER A 77 -20.43 -15.41 21.87
CA SER A 77 -19.00 -15.42 21.54
C SER A 77 -18.54 -14.15 20.78
N SER A 78 -19.43 -13.52 20.02
CA SER A 78 -19.14 -12.29 19.26
C SER A 78 -19.20 -11.00 20.09
N THR A 79 -19.54 -11.09 21.38
CA THR A 79 -19.60 -9.91 22.27
C THR A 79 -18.21 -9.31 22.42
N CYS A 80 -18.08 -7.98 22.31
CA CYS A 80 -16.82 -7.27 22.53
C CYS A 80 -16.41 -7.31 24.00
N ILE A 81 -15.10 -7.38 24.27
CA ILE A 81 -14.59 -7.35 25.65
C ILE A 81 -14.94 -6.04 26.37
N ALA A 82 -15.03 -4.91 25.66
CA ALA A 82 -15.49 -3.65 26.25
C ALA A 82 -16.87 -3.77 26.89
N SER A 83 -17.83 -4.42 26.22
CA SER A 83 -19.18 -4.60 26.75
C SER A 83 -19.22 -5.61 27.89
N LEU A 84 -18.38 -6.66 27.84
CA LEU A 84 -18.30 -7.66 28.90
C LEU A 84 -17.78 -7.06 30.22
N MET A 85 -16.87 -6.10 30.15
CA MET A 85 -16.25 -5.49 31.33
C MET A 85 -17.12 -4.45 32.04
N ASN A 86 -18.30 -4.13 31.50
CA ASN A 86 -19.24 -3.18 32.11
C ASN A 86 -20.09 -3.81 33.22
N GLU A 87 -20.27 -5.14 33.20
CA GLU A 87 -21.10 -5.88 34.14
C GLU A 87 -20.29 -6.99 34.81
N ASP A 88 -20.70 -7.40 36.00
CA ASP A 88 -20.18 -8.59 36.65
C ASP A 88 -20.58 -9.83 35.84
N PHE A 89 -19.69 -10.82 35.73
CA PHE A 89 -19.97 -12.04 34.98
C PHE A 89 -19.37 -13.29 35.62
N HIS A 90 -19.94 -14.44 35.30
CA HIS A 90 -19.45 -15.75 35.68
C HIS A 90 -18.58 -16.35 34.56
N LEU A 91 -17.32 -16.63 34.87
CA LEU A 91 -16.43 -17.41 34.03
C LEU A 91 -16.49 -18.87 34.46
N ILE A 92 -16.98 -19.73 33.59
CA ILE A 92 -17.15 -21.17 33.86
C ILE A 92 -16.05 -21.92 33.13
N ILE A 93 -15.20 -22.61 33.88
CA ILE A 93 -14.12 -23.46 33.38
C ILE A 93 -14.36 -24.88 33.90
N ASN A 94 -14.68 -25.81 33.01
CA ASN A 94 -15.11 -27.17 33.31
C ASN A 94 -16.28 -27.16 34.33
N ASP A 95 -16.04 -27.59 35.57
CA ASP A 95 -17.02 -27.64 36.65
C ASP A 95 -16.90 -26.48 37.65
N PHE A 96 -15.94 -25.57 37.44
CA PHE A 96 -15.71 -24.42 38.32
C PHE A 96 -16.37 -23.16 37.78
N VAL A 97 -17.03 -22.42 38.68
CA VAL A 97 -17.69 -21.14 38.37
C VAL A 97 -16.97 -20.04 39.13
N TYR A 98 -16.34 -19.13 38.40
CA TYR A 98 -15.64 -17.98 38.95
C TYR A 98 -16.45 -16.71 38.76
N LEU A 99 -16.77 -16.01 39.84
CA LEU A 99 -17.37 -14.68 39.79
C LEU A 99 -16.29 -13.65 39.49
N VAL A 100 -16.40 -12.99 38.35
CA VAL A 100 -15.48 -11.95 37.89
C VAL A 100 -16.16 -10.60 38.08
N LYS A 101 -15.51 -9.74 38.87
CA LYS A 101 -15.96 -8.36 39.11
C LYS A 101 -14.99 -7.38 38.47
N PRO A 102 -15.30 -6.82 37.30
CA PRO A 102 -14.46 -5.81 36.67
C PRO A 102 -14.39 -4.55 37.55
N PRO A 103 -13.22 -3.93 37.70
CA PRO A 103 -13.15 -2.61 38.33
C PRO A 103 -13.79 -1.58 37.41
N ILE A 104 -14.70 -0.78 37.96
CA ILE A 104 -15.38 0.30 37.25
C ILE A 104 -14.31 1.28 36.73
N LEU A 105 -14.19 1.44 35.40
CA LEU A 105 -13.48 2.60 34.87
C LEU A 105 -14.28 3.84 35.28
N GLU A 106 -13.62 4.82 35.89
CA GLU A 106 -14.21 6.15 36.04
C GLU A 106 -14.62 6.65 34.66
N GLU A 107 -15.92 6.56 34.36
CA GLU A 107 -16.48 7.06 33.12
C GLU A 107 -16.39 8.59 33.13
N VAL A 108 -16.10 9.15 31.96
CA VAL A 108 -16.38 10.56 31.68
C VAL A 108 -17.85 10.82 32.08
N PRO A 109 -18.16 11.91 32.83
CA PRO A 109 -19.48 12.10 33.44
C PRO A 109 -20.62 11.85 32.46
N SER A 110 -21.59 11.03 32.90
CA SER A 110 -22.71 10.44 32.15
C SER A 110 -23.42 11.39 31.16
N ASP A 111 -23.56 12.67 31.50
CA ASP A 111 -24.14 13.70 30.62
C ASP A 111 -23.41 13.85 29.26
N GLN A 112 -22.09 13.67 29.24
CA GLN A 112 -21.28 13.79 28.02
C GLN A 112 -21.37 12.52 27.14
N ALA A 113 -21.53 11.35 27.75
CA ALA A 113 -21.65 10.07 27.05
C ALA A 113 -23.01 9.93 26.34
N GLU A 114 -24.10 10.36 26.98
CA GLU A 114 -25.42 10.43 26.34
C GLU A 114 -25.46 11.43 25.18
N CYS A 115 -24.74 12.55 25.30
CA CYS A 115 -24.63 13.53 24.22
C CYS A 115 -23.87 12.95 23.00
N LEU A 116 -22.76 12.24 23.23
CA LEU A 116 -21.95 11.64 22.17
C LEU A 116 -22.67 10.50 21.44
N SER A 117 -23.44 9.67 22.15
CA SER A 117 -24.25 8.61 21.53
C SER A 117 -25.38 9.18 20.69
N SER A 118 -26.03 10.25 21.16
CA SER A 118 -27.01 11.04 20.41
C SER A 118 -26.42 11.66 19.13
N VAL A 119 -25.23 12.25 19.21
CA VAL A 119 -24.54 12.80 18.03
C VAL A 119 -24.22 11.69 17.03
N ARG A 120 -23.71 10.54 17.49
CA ARG A 120 -23.42 9.39 16.62
C ARG A 120 -24.68 8.86 15.92
N ALA A 121 -25.80 8.75 16.63
CA ALA A 121 -27.07 8.32 16.06
C ALA A 121 -27.58 9.30 15.00
N ARG A 122 -27.47 10.62 15.24
CA ARG A 122 -27.85 11.65 14.27
C ARG A 122 -26.95 11.64 13.03
N VAL A 123 -25.64 11.46 13.21
CA VAL A 123 -24.69 11.34 12.09
C VAL A 123 -25.00 10.09 11.27
N ALA A 124 -25.29 8.96 11.90
CA ALA A 124 -25.70 7.74 11.19
C ALA A 124 -27.00 7.94 10.40
N GLN A 125 -28.01 8.57 11.01
CA GLN A 125 -29.26 8.93 10.31
C GLN A 125 -29.04 9.90 9.14
N LEU A 126 -28.12 10.86 9.28
CA LEU A 126 -27.72 11.76 8.20
C LEU A 126 -26.99 11.01 7.09
N TYR A 127 -26.08 10.09 7.41
CA TYR A 127 -25.38 9.25 6.44
C TYR A 127 -26.36 8.38 5.63
N GLU A 128 -27.35 7.80 6.30
CA GLU A 128 -28.41 7.00 5.68
C GLU A 128 -29.34 7.89 4.83
N ALA A 129 -29.74 9.06 5.34
CA ALA A 129 -30.57 10.01 4.60
C ALA A 129 -29.85 10.62 3.38
N LEU A 130 -28.56 10.90 3.47
CA LEU A 130 -27.74 11.41 2.36
C LEU A 130 -27.35 10.33 1.35
N HIS A 131 -27.68 9.05 1.59
CA HIS A 131 -27.36 7.92 0.68
C HIS A 131 -25.90 7.96 0.19
N VAL A 132 -24.95 8.19 1.11
CA VAL A 132 -23.55 8.41 0.78
C VAL A 132 -22.97 7.26 -0.05
N ASP A 133 -23.39 6.02 0.23
CA ASP A 133 -22.96 4.84 -0.52
C ASP A 133 -23.47 4.84 -1.97
N GLN A 134 -24.72 5.24 -2.20
CA GLN A 134 -25.26 5.35 -3.56
C GLN A 134 -24.54 6.46 -4.34
N HIS A 135 -24.31 7.60 -3.70
CA HIS A 135 -23.55 8.69 -4.31
C HIS A 135 -22.10 8.28 -4.65
N GLN A 136 -21.45 7.45 -3.81
CA GLN A 136 -20.12 6.91 -4.09
C GLN A 136 -20.13 5.98 -5.32
N LEU A 137 -21.10 5.06 -5.40
CA LEU A 137 -21.27 4.16 -6.55
C LEU A 137 -21.57 4.92 -7.85
N ASP A 138 -22.43 5.93 -7.80
CA ASP A 138 -22.74 6.79 -8.95
C ASP A 138 -21.53 7.60 -9.38
N THR A 139 -20.71 8.07 -8.42
CA THR A 139 -19.46 8.77 -8.71
C THR A 139 -18.45 7.83 -9.37
N GLU A 140 -18.31 6.60 -8.87
CA GLU A 140 -17.42 5.58 -9.43
C GLU A 140 -17.80 5.25 -10.88
N THR A 141 -19.08 4.92 -11.12
CA THR A 141 -19.58 4.59 -12.46
C THR A 141 -19.40 5.75 -13.43
N ARG A 142 -19.63 7.00 -12.99
CA ARG A 142 -19.36 8.20 -13.78
C ARG A 142 -17.88 8.34 -14.13
N LEU A 143 -16.98 8.19 -13.16
CA LEU A 143 -15.53 8.29 -13.39
C LEU A 143 -15.02 7.19 -14.32
N LEU A 144 -15.54 5.96 -14.18
CA LEU A 144 -15.23 4.85 -15.09
C LEU A 144 -15.68 5.16 -16.52
N GLY A 145 -16.91 5.66 -16.70
CA GLY A 145 -17.40 6.06 -18.03
C GLY A 145 -16.58 7.19 -18.65
N GLN A 146 -16.15 8.18 -17.86
CA GLN A 146 -15.24 9.23 -18.32
C GLN A 146 -13.88 8.67 -18.72
N LEU A 147 -13.31 7.76 -17.93
CA LEU A 147 -12.05 7.11 -18.22
C LEU A 147 -12.11 6.29 -19.51
N GLU A 148 -13.19 5.54 -19.73
CA GLU A 148 -13.40 4.78 -20.97
C GLU A 148 -13.45 5.70 -22.19
N HIS A 149 -14.23 6.78 -22.11
CA HIS A 149 -14.31 7.78 -23.18
C HIS A 149 -12.94 8.43 -23.48
N LEU A 150 -12.19 8.82 -22.44
CA LEU A 150 -10.85 9.41 -22.62
C LEU A 150 -9.87 8.39 -23.23
N LYS A 151 -9.94 7.11 -22.85
CA LYS A 151 -9.12 6.04 -23.42
C LYS A 151 -9.49 5.76 -24.88
N GLU A 152 -10.76 5.84 -25.23
CA GLU A 152 -11.22 5.70 -26.61
C GLU A 152 -10.72 6.85 -27.51
N GLU A 153 -10.79 8.10 -27.04
CA GLU A 153 -10.19 9.25 -27.73
C GLU A 153 -8.66 9.15 -27.86
N LEU A 154 -8.00 8.56 -26.86
CA LEU A 154 -6.55 8.43 -26.81
C LEU A 154 -6.04 7.34 -27.77
N ALA A 155 -6.79 6.26 -27.96
CA ALA A 155 -6.38 5.12 -28.78
C ALA A 155 -5.91 5.48 -30.22
N PRO A 156 -6.63 6.30 -31.02
CA PRO A 156 -6.15 6.68 -32.35
C PRO A 156 -4.90 7.58 -32.30
N LEU A 157 -4.75 8.40 -31.26
CA LEU A 157 -3.58 9.26 -31.08
C LEU A 157 -2.35 8.44 -30.66
N GLU A 158 -2.52 7.43 -29.79
CA GLU A 158 -1.45 6.51 -29.42
C GLU A 158 -0.95 5.70 -30.61
N LYS A 159 -1.85 5.15 -31.44
CA LYS A 159 -1.45 4.43 -32.67
C LYS A 159 -0.63 5.32 -33.59
N LYS A 160 -1.09 6.55 -33.86
CA LYS A 160 -0.33 7.51 -34.69
C LYS A 160 1.01 7.88 -34.06
N LYS A 161 1.06 8.10 -32.74
CA LYS A 161 2.31 8.39 -32.02
C LYS A 161 3.30 7.24 -32.17
N GLU A 162 2.87 6.01 -31.96
CA GLU A 162 3.71 4.82 -32.05
C GLU A 162 4.27 4.62 -33.47
N GLU A 163 3.44 4.80 -34.50
CA GLU A 163 3.90 4.77 -35.89
C GLU A 163 4.95 5.85 -36.19
N LEU A 164 4.82 7.04 -35.62
CA LEU A 164 5.78 8.12 -35.81
C LEU A 164 7.06 7.88 -35.02
N LEU A 165 6.97 7.38 -33.79
CA LEU A 165 8.11 7.02 -32.96
C LEU A 165 8.91 5.89 -33.58
N THR A 166 8.26 4.83 -34.08
CA THR A 166 8.95 3.72 -34.76
C THR A 166 9.66 4.20 -36.03
N LYS A 167 9.06 5.11 -36.81
CA LYS A 167 9.72 5.75 -37.96
C LYS A 167 10.93 6.60 -37.54
N ALA A 168 10.82 7.38 -36.46
CA ALA A 168 11.92 8.18 -35.93
C ALA A 168 13.06 7.30 -35.39
N GLN A 169 12.72 6.22 -34.67
CA GLN A 169 13.68 5.25 -34.13
C GLN A 169 14.47 4.58 -35.25
N ARG A 170 13.79 4.08 -36.29
CA ARG A 170 14.46 3.45 -37.45
C ARG A 170 15.45 4.41 -38.11
N ARG A 171 15.11 5.69 -38.24
CA ARG A 171 16.03 6.71 -38.80
C ARG A 171 17.23 6.93 -37.90
N SER A 172 17.03 7.02 -36.59
CA SER A 172 18.14 7.22 -35.65
C SER A 172 19.05 6.01 -35.58
N THR A 173 18.48 4.81 -35.55
CA THR A 173 19.24 3.55 -35.67
C THR A 173 20.02 3.48 -36.98
N ALA A 174 19.42 3.86 -38.11
CA ALA A 174 20.13 3.93 -39.38
C ALA A 174 21.28 4.94 -39.36
N LEU A 175 21.13 6.07 -38.66
CA LEU A 175 22.19 7.06 -38.48
C LEU A 175 23.33 6.51 -37.60
N SER A 176 23.00 5.76 -36.54
CA SER A 176 24.00 5.07 -35.71
C SER A 176 24.78 4.02 -36.51
N TRP A 177 24.09 3.22 -37.33
CA TRP A 177 24.74 2.27 -38.25
C TRP A 177 25.60 2.97 -39.31
N LEU A 178 25.15 4.12 -39.82
CA LEU A 178 25.94 4.94 -40.73
C LEU A 178 27.20 5.48 -40.03
N GLY A 179 27.09 5.91 -38.77
CA GLY A 179 28.23 6.30 -37.94
C GLY A 179 29.24 5.16 -37.78
N LEU A 180 28.77 3.95 -37.49
CA LEU A 180 29.63 2.76 -37.42
C LEU A 180 30.30 2.46 -38.77
N ALA A 181 29.57 2.52 -39.87
CA ALA A 181 30.10 2.30 -41.21
C ALA A 181 31.17 3.35 -41.58
N LEU A 182 30.95 4.62 -41.21
CA LEU A 182 31.90 5.70 -41.43
C LEU A 182 33.17 5.48 -40.61
N MET A 183 33.07 5.10 -39.33
CA MET A 183 34.24 4.77 -38.49
C MET A 183 35.01 3.56 -39.05
N GLY A 184 34.31 2.54 -39.56
CA GLY A 184 34.92 1.40 -40.23
C GLY A 184 35.64 1.79 -41.53
N ALA A 185 35.02 2.64 -42.36
CA ALA A 185 35.64 3.16 -43.57
C ALA A 185 36.87 4.04 -43.25
N GLN A 186 36.78 4.90 -42.22
CA GLN A 186 37.89 5.71 -41.73
C GLN A 186 39.08 4.81 -41.34
N PHE A 187 38.82 3.74 -40.58
CA PHE A 187 39.86 2.77 -40.22
C PHE A 187 40.45 2.07 -41.45
N GLY A 188 39.60 1.62 -42.39
CA GLY A 188 40.05 0.95 -43.61
C GLY A 188 40.92 1.84 -44.52
N VAL A 189 40.56 3.11 -44.67
CA VAL A 189 41.35 4.09 -45.44
C VAL A 189 42.71 4.33 -44.79
N LEU A 190 42.75 4.53 -43.47
CA LEU A 190 44.00 4.69 -42.73
C LEU A 190 44.88 3.43 -42.82
N ALA A 191 44.29 2.24 -42.67
CA ALA A 191 44.98 0.97 -42.82
C ALA A 191 45.61 0.81 -44.22
N ARG A 192 44.85 1.13 -45.27
CA ARG A 192 45.33 1.07 -46.66
C ARG A 192 46.51 2.02 -46.88
N LEU A 193 46.37 3.28 -46.45
CA LEU A 193 47.39 4.31 -46.59
C LEU A 193 48.66 3.97 -45.81
N THR A 194 48.56 3.34 -44.64
CA THR A 194 49.70 3.09 -43.75
C THR A 194 50.53 1.85 -44.13
N TRP A 195 49.95 0.87 -44.83
CA TRP A 195 50.64 -0.37 -45.16
C TRP A 195 51.11 -0.48 -46.61
N TRP A 196 50.49 0.26 -47.52
CA TRP A 196 50.74 0.09 -48.94
C TRP A 196 51.19 1.37 -49.66
N GLU A 197 50.63 2.54 -49.34
CA GLU A 197 51.02 3.79 -50.01
C GLU A 197 52.09 4.59 -49.25
N TYR A 198 51.97 4.70 -47.92
CA TYR A 198 52.79 5.55 -47.08
C TYR A 198 53.32 4.77 -45.88
N SER A 199 54.54 5.07 -45.44
CA SER A 199 55.07 4.53 -44.18
C SER A 199 54.41 5.20 -42.97
N TRP A 200 54.45 4.52 -41.84
CA TRP A 200 53.84 4.98 -40.58
C TRP A 200 54.30 6.39 -40.15
N ASP A 201 55.55 6.74 -40.42
CA ASP A 201 56.16 8.05 -40.12
C ASP A 201 55.41 9.24 -40.75
N ILE A 202 54.77 9.05 -41.91
CA ILE A 202 53.98 10.10 -42.60
C ILE A 202 52.53 10.13 -42.07
N MET A 203 51.98 8.98 -41.67
CA MET A 203 50.59 8.84 -41.22
C MET A 203 50.40 9.19 -39.75
N GLU A 204 51.45 9.13 -38.94
CA GLU A 204 51.44 9.48 -37.51
C GLU A 204 50.77 10.84 -37.25
N PRO A 205 51.23 11.98 -37.79
CA PRO A 205 50.62 13.29 -37.51
C PRO A 205 49.16 13.38 -37.99
N VAL A 206 48.81 12.69 -39.08
CA VAL A 206 47.44 12.69 -39.62
C VAL A 206 46.47 12.04 -38.64
N THR A 207 46.83 10.90 -38.06
CA THR A 207 45.98 10.21 -37.07
C THR A 207 45.83 11.01 -35.78
N TYR A 208 46.88 11.73 -35.35
CA TYR A 208 46.80 12.67 -34.24
C TYR A 208 45.81 13.80 -34.51
N PHE A 209 45.86 14.45 -35.67
CA PHE A 209 44.91 15.51 -36.03
C PHE A 209 43.46 15.01 -36.10
N ILE A 210 43.23 13.80 -36.62
CA ILE A 210 41.90 13.19 -36.65
C ILE A 210 41.37 12.97 -35.23
N THR A 211 42.19 12.40 -34.33
CA THR A 211 41.79 12.10 -32.94
C THR A 211 41.54 13.38 -32.13
N TYR A 212 42.38 14.39 -32.31
CA TYR A 212 42.17 15.68 -31.67
C TYR A 212 40.93 16.38 -32.25
N GLY A 213 40.71 16.27 -33.56
CA GLY A 213 39.52 16.76 -34.24
C GLY A 213 38.21 16.14 -33.75
N THR A 214 38.16 14.82 -33.52
CA THR A 214 36.98 14.17 -32.94
C THR A 214 36.72 14.62 -31.51
N THR A 215 37.77 14.83 -30.72
CA THR A 215 37.66 15.35 -29.35
C THR A 215 37.14 16.79 -29.33
N ILE A 216 37.63 17.64 -30.24
CA ILE A 216 37.08 19.00 -30.44
C ILE A 216 35.60 18.93 -30.82
N ALA A 217 35.21 18.02 -31.71
CA ALA A 217 33.82 17.87 -32.12
C ALA A 217 32.91 17.40 -30.97
N MET A 218 33.37 16.46 -30.14
CA MET A 218 32.67 16.04 -28.92
C MET A 218 32.51 17.19 -27.93
N TYR A 219 33.57 18.00 -27.73
CA TYR A 219 33.50 19.17 -26.87
C TYR A 219 32.59 20.28 -27.43
N ALA A 220 32.63 20.52 -28.74
CA ALA A 220 31.73 21.45 -29.42
C ALA A 220 30.26 21.01 -29.27
N TYR A 221 29.99 19.71 -29.37
CA TYR A 221 28.67 19.15 -29.07
C TYR A 221 28.23 19.44 -27.64
N PHE A 222 29.11 19.24 -26.65
CA PHE A 222 28.84 19.57 -25.25
C PHE A 222 28.52 21.06 -25.05
N VAL A 223 29.29 21.97 -25.66
CA VAL A 223 29.05 23.42 -25.56
C VAL A 223 27.67 23.79 -26.13
N LEU A 224 27.28 23.20 -27.26
CA LEU A 224 26.01 23.49 -27.92
C LEU A 224 24.81 22.88 -27.19
N THR A 225 24.95 21.66 -26.66
CA THR A 225 23.82 20.91 -26.08
C THR A 225 23.76 20.94 -24.56
N ARG A 226 24.82 21.42 -23.91
CA ARG A 226 25.04 21.41 -22.45
C ARG A 226 24.94 20.01 -21.83
N GLN A 227 25.20 18.97 -22.61
CA GLN A 227 25.17 17.56 -22.21
C GLN A 227 26.40 16.84 -22.73
N GLU A 228 26.94 15.91 -21.93
CA GLU A 228 28.08 15.10 -22.34
C GLU A 228 27.71 14.22 -23.55
N TYR A 229 28.71 13.85 -24.36
CA TYR A 229 28.48 13.01 -25.53
C TYR A 229 28.31 11.54 -25.10
N ILE A 230 27.08 11.19 -24.73
CA ILE A 230 26.67 9.84 -24.33
C ILE A 230 25.79 9.26 -25.44
N LEU A 231 26.22 8.16 -26.07
CA LEU A 231 25.55 7.57 -27.24
C LEU A 231 24.04 7.32 -27.06
N PRO A 232 23.55 6.72 -25.96
CA PRO A 232 22.10 6.55 -25.78
C PRO A 232 21.35 7.88 -25.73
N ASP A 233 21.88 8.88 -25.03
CA ASP A 233 21.26 10.20 -24.92
C ASP A 233 21.23 10.95 -26.27
N VAL A 234 22.30 10.85 -27.06
CA VAL A 234 22.34 11.42 -28.42
C VAL A 234 21.30 10.76 -29.31
N ASN A 235 21.17 9.43 -29.24
CA ASN A 235 20.18 8.69 -30.00
C ASN A 235 18.75 9.11 -29.58
N ASP A 236 18.46 9.17 -28.28
CA ASP A 236 17.14 9.59 -27.78
C ASP A 236 16.81 11.05 -28.16
N ARG A 237 17.80 11.93 -28.18
CA ARG A 237 17.61 13.31 -28.63
C ARG A 237 17.32 13.39 -30.13
N GLN A 238 18.02 12.60 -30.94
CA GLN A 238 17.80 12.53 -32.39
C GLN A 238 16.42 11.95 -32.73
N THR A 239 15.99 10.92 -32.00
CA THR A 239 14.67 10.29 -32.16
C THR A 239 13.58 11.27 -31.75
N LEU A 240 13.73 11.97 -30.63
CA LEU A 240 12.80 12.99 -30.16
C LEU A 240 12.68 14.16 -31.15
N PHE A 241 13.80 14.68 -31.64
CA PHE A 241 13.79 15.74 -32.66
C PHE A 241 13.12 15.28 -33.97
N GLY A 242 13.44 14.06 -34.42
CA GLY A 242 12.82 13.44 -35.58
C GLY A 242 11.31 13.22 -35.40
N PHE A 243 10.90 12.83 -34.19
CA PHE A 243 9.50 12.66 -33.81
C PHE A 243 8.75 13.98 -33.86
N HIS A 244 9.18 15.03 -33.14
CA HIS A 244 8.49 16.33 -33.16
C HIS A 244 8.41 16.95 -34.56
N LYS A 245 9.48 16.84 -35.35
CA LYS A 245 9.48 17.30 -36.74
C LYS A 245 8.47 16.55 -37.60
N THR A 246 8.31 15.25 -37.39
CA THR A 246 7.37 14.43 -38.16
C THR A 246 5.93 14.58 -37.64
N ALA A 247 5.73 14.67 -36.32
CA ALA A 247 4.45 14.95 -35.68
C ALA A 247 3.85 16.26 -36.17
N ARG A 248 4.66 17.33 -36.24
CA ARG A 248 4.23 18.63 -36.79
C ARG A 248 3.83 18.54 -38.26
N LYS A 249 4.49 17.69 -39.06
CA LYS A 249 4.13 17.48 -40.48
C LYS A 249 2.88 16.63 -40.66
N SER A 250 2.66 15.66 -39.78
CA SER A 250 1.51 14.77 -39.80
C SER A 250 0.28 15.35 -39.10
N GLY A 251 0.38 16.57 -38.54
CA GLY A 251 -0.71 17.23 -37.83
C GLY A 251 -1.09 16.55 -36.50
N LEU A 252 -0.18 15.77 -35.90
CA LEU A 252 -0.41 15.19 -34.58
C LEU A 252 -0.25 16.29 -33.53
N ASP A 253 -1.35 16.63 -32.86
CA ASP A 253 -1.35 17.57 -31.75
C ASP A 253 -0.81 16.89 -30.48
N VAL A 254 0.47 17.13 -30.20
CA VAL A 254 1.17 16.58 -29.04
C VAL A 254 0.66 17.21 -27.75
N GLU A 255 0.20 18.46 -27.79
CA GLU A 255 -0.31 19.17 -26.61
C GLU A 255 -1.65 18.56 -26.18
N ARG A 256 -2.58 18.36 -27.12
CA ARG A 256 -3.82 17.63 -26.86
C ARG A 256 -3.56 16.21 -26.33
N TYR A 257 -2.57 15.49 -26.87
CA TYR A 257 -2.21 14.17 -26.37
C TYR A 257 -1.76 14.20 -24.90
N ASN A 258 -0.93 15.17 -24.53
CA ASN A 258 -0.44 15.31 -23.15
C ASN A 258 -1.59 15.66 -22.20
N VAL A 259 -2.43 16.63 -22.56
CA VAL A 259 -3.63 16.98 -21.77
C VAL A 259 -4.55 15.76 -21.58
N LEU A 260 -4.75 14.96 -22.63
CA LEU A 260 -5.57 13.76 -22.54
C LEU A 260 -4.95 12.69 -21.61
N LYS A 261 -3.62 12.53 -21.64
CA LYS A 261 -2.90 11.66 -20.70
C LYS A 261 -2.99 12.17 -19.26
N ASP A 262 -2.84 13.47 -19.05
CA ASP A 262 -2.93 14.08 -17.72
C ASP A 262 -4.34 13.92 -17.14
N ASN A 263 -5.38 14.13 -17.96
CA ASN A 263 -6.77 13.91 -17.56
C ASN A 263 -7.04 12.44 -17.18
N ILE A 264 -6.51 11.48 -17.95
CA ILE A 264 -6.63 10.05 -17.61
C ILE A 264 -5.93 9.75 -16.28
N ALA A 265 -4.71 10.26 -16.09
CA ALA A 265 -3.98 10.07 -14.84
C ALA A 265 -4.73 10.66 -13.64
N GLN A 266 -5.37 11.83 -13.80
CA GLN A 266 -6.19 12.45 -12.78
C GLN A 266 -7.43 11.61 -12.44
N VAL A 267 -8.17 11.14 -13.44
CA VAL A 267 -9.36 10.28 -13.22
C VAL A 267 -8.98 8.94 -12.60
N GLU A 268 -7.84 8.35 -13.00
CA GLU A 268 -7.32 7.12 -12.40
C GLU A 268 -6.93 7.32 -10.92
N GLU A 269 -6.34 8.47 -10.58
CA GLU A 269 -6.02 8.82 -9.19
C GLU A 269 -7.29 9.10 -8.37
N ASP A 270 -8.29 9.77 -8.93
CA ASP A 270 -9.58 10.00 -8.26
C ASP A 270 -10.33 8.67 -8.00
N LEU A 271 -10.32 7.75 -8.96
CA LEU A 271 -10.83 6.39 -8.78
C LEU A 271 -10.06 5.63 -7.70
N ARG A 272 -8.72 5.77 -7.67
CA ARG A 272 -7.88 5.13 -6.66
C ARG A 272 -8.20 5.63 -5.25
N ARG A 273 -8.42 6.94 -5.09
CA ARG A 273 -8.81 7.56 -3.82
C ARG A 273 -10.19 7.12 -3.37
N LEU A 274 -11.16 7.09 -4.29
CA LEU A 274 -12.51 6.64 -4.01
C LEU A 274 -12.52 5.17 -3.56
N ARG A 275 -11.64 4.33 -4.13
CA ARG A 275 -11.48 2.92 -3.78
C ARG A 275 -10.60 2.66 -2.56
N ASP A 276 -10.17 3.68 -1.82
CA ASP A 276 -9.29 3.49 -0.66
C ASP A 276 -10.02 2.65 0.42
N PRO A 277 -9.49 1.47 0.81
CA PRO A 277 -10.15 0.56 1.76
C PRO A 277 -10.39 1.21 3.12
N LEU A 278 -9.61 2.22 3.50
CA LEU A 278 -9.77 2.95 4.76
C LEU A 278 -11.00 3.88 4.75
N GLN A 279 -11.40 4.38 3.58
CA GLN A 279 -12.58 5.26 3.44
C GLN A 279 -13.87 4.47 3.23
N LEU A 280 -13.79 3.34 2.52
CA LEU A 280 -14.94 2.47 2.23
C LEU A 280 -15.26 1.44 3.34
N HIS A 281 -14.53 1.45 4.47
CA HIS A 281 -14.61 0.41 5.51
C HIS A 281 -14.53 -1.03 4.95
N LEU A 282 -13.86 -1.20 3.80
CA LEU A 282 -13.69 -2.51 3.20
C LEU A 282 -12.66 -3.29 4.04
N PRO A 283 -12.83 -4.62 4.19
CA PRO A 283 -11.86 -5.43 4.90
C PRO A 283 -10.49 -5.22 4.24
N ILE A 284 -9.52 -4.76 5.05
CA ILE A 284 -8.14 -4.61 4.62
C ILE A 284 -7.71 -5.97 4.07
N LYS A 285 -7.42 -6.04 2.77
CA LYS A 285 -6.82 -7.25 2.20
C LYS A 285 -5.48 -7.43 2.89
N GLU A 286 -5.43 -8.34 3.86
CA GLU A 286 -4.17 -8.80 4.43
C GLU A 286 -3.28 -9.25 3.27
N SER A 287 -2.13 -8.58 3.12
CA SER A 287 -1.11 -9.02 2.19
C SER A 287 -0.69 -10.42 2.64
N ARG A 288 -1.16 -11.44 1.92
CA ARG A 288 -0.76 -12.83 2.13
C ARG A 288 0.76 -12.88 1.98
N ARG A 289 1.47 -12.95 3.12
CA ARG A 289 2.91 -13.23 3.18
C ARG A 289 3.16 -14.67 2.77
#